data_AF-K0R4Y9-F1
#
_entry.id   AF-K0R4Y9-F1
#
_cell.length_a   1.000
_cell.length_b   1.000
_cell.length_c   1.000
_cell.angle_alpha   90.00
_cell.angle_beta   90.00
_cell.angle_gamma   90.00
#
_symmetry.space_group_name_H-M   'P 1'
#
loop_
_entity.id
_entity.type
_entity.pdbx_description
1 polymer ?
#
loop_
_entity_poly.entity_id
_entity_poly.type
_entity_poly.pdbx_seq_one_letter_code
_entity_poly.pdbx_strand_id
1 'polypeptide(L)'
;MNWRSGKVDVLMKEKLRCAHGIATALEYLHEHKNASKVTDETFKLTGNTGSLRFMAPEVALNKPFGFSADIYSFGLTLWQMLKMEVPFDSITGRKVFVNLVVKKGARPKFEESWGGPLADLVKSCWHSDLMKRPTATQYESFGAA
;
A
#
# COMPACT_ATOMS: atom_id res chain seq x y z
N MET A 1 -12.91 -5.82 -21.44
CA MET A 1 -13.25 -4.39 -21.40
C MET A 1 -12.14 -3.63 -22.12
N ASN A 2 -12.45 -2.93 -23.22
CA ASN A 2 -11.47 -2.33 -24.13
C ASN A 2 -11.00 -0.96 -23.59
N TRP A 3 -9.81 -0.91 -22.99
CA TRP A 3 -9.23 0.25 -22.31
C TRP A 3 -8.54 1.28 -23.24
N ARG A 4 -8.68 1.11 -24.57
CA ARG A 4 -7.94 1.82 -25.64
C ARG A 4 -8.43 3.25 -25.98
N SER A 5 -9.14 3.95 -25.09
CA SER A 5 -9.56 5.35 -25.39
C SER A 5 -8.48 6.36 -24.94
N GLY A 6 -7.81 6.98 -25.91
CA GLY A 6 -6.45 7.52 -25.83
C GLY A 6 -6.17 8.76 -24.98
N LYS A 7 -7.10 9.29 -24.19
CA LYS A 7 -6.81 10.37 -23.21
C LYS A 7 -6.78 9.90 -21.76
N VAL A 8 -7.64 8.94 -21.40
CA VAL A 8 -7.64 8.30 -20.06
C VAL A 8 -6.45 7.33 -19.95
N ASP A 9 -6.03 6.74 -21.08
CA ASP A 9 -4.96 5.76 -21.15
C ASP A 9 -3.56 6.33 -20.82
N VAL A 10 -3.21 7.51 -21.32
CA VAL A 10 -1.87 8.10 -21.09
C VAL A 10 -1.62 8.41 -19.62
N LEU A 11 -2.59 9.06 -18.96
CA LEU A 11 -2.46 9.42 -17.55
C LEU A 11 -2.43 8.18 -16.65
N MET A 12 -3.21 7.15 -16.98
CA MET A 12 -3.19 5.88 -16.24
C MET A 12 -1.84 5.17 -16.41
N LYS A 13 -1.29 5.15 -17.63
CA LYS A 13 0.05 4.61 -17.91
C LYS A 13 1.15 5.34 -17.14
N GLU A 14 1.09 6.66 -17.05
CA GLU A 14 2.04 7.45 -16.27
C GLU A 14 1.96 7.12 -14.78
N LYS A 15 0.74 7.04 -14.23
CA LYS A 15 0.52 6.63 -12.83
C LYS A 15 1.09 5.24 -12.55
N LEU A 16 0.87 4.28 -13.45
CA LEU A 16 1.41 2.93 -13.33
C LEU A 16 2.93 2.89 -13.42
N ARG A 17 3.54 3.71 -14.28
CA ARG A 17 5.00 3.84 -14.38
C ARG A 17 5.60 4.36 -13.07
N CYS A 18 5.00 5.39 -12.47
CA CYS A 18 5.43 5.90 -11.16
C CYS A 18 5.25 4.85 -10.06
N ALA A 19 4.12 4.15 -10.04
CA ALA A 19 3.84 3.06 -9.11
C ALA A 19 4.90 1.95 -9.17
N HIS A 20 5.27 1.54 -10.39
CA HIS A 20 6.32 0.55 -10.61
C HIS A 20 7.67 1.04 -10.05
N GLY A 21 8.06 2.29 -10.33
CA GLY A 21 9.30 2.87 -9.79
C GLY A 21 9.35 2.89 -8.25
N ILE A 22 8.23 3.15 -7.58
CA ILE A 22 8.13 3.08 -6.12
C ILE A 22 8.26 1.63 -5.63
N ALA A 23 7.62 0.67 -6.31
CA ALA A 23 7.72 -0.75 -5.96
C ALA A 23 9.16 -1.26 -6.07
N THR A 24 9.85 -0.94 -7.16
CA THR A 24 11.26 -1.29 -7.37
C THR A 24 12.16 -0.67 -6.29
N ALA A 25 11.89 0.57 -5.90
CA ALA A 25 12.64 1.21 -4.81
C ALA A 25 12.40 0.51 -3.46
N LEU A 26 11.16 0.09 -3.17
CA LEU A 26 10.84 -0.67 -1.95
C LEU A 26 11.52 -2.04 -1.94
N GLU A 27 11.59 -2.71 -3.09
CA GLU A 27 12.31 -3.97 -3.26
C GLU A 27 13.81 -3.82 -3.03
N TYR A 28 14.42 -2.82 -3.67
CA TYR A 28 15.83 -2.50 -3.43
C TYR A 28 16.10 -2.28 -1.95
N LEU A 29 15.25 -1.52 -1.26
CA LEU A 29 15.37 -1.31 0.18
C LEU A 29 15.14 -2.59 0.99
N HIS A 30 14.25 -3.48 0.57
CA HIS A 30 14.02 -4.77 1.23
C HIS A 30 15.26 -5.65 1.17
N GLU A 31 15.84 -5.78 -0.03
CA GLU A 31 17.03 -6.59 -0.28
C GLU A 31 18.27 -6.01 0.42
N HIS A 32 18.39 -4.68 0.46
CA HIS A 32 19.60 -4.00 0.92
C HIS A 32 19.54 -3.47 2.35
N LYS A 33 18.37 -3.43 3.01
CA LYS A 33 18.28 -3.22 4.47
C LYS A 33 18.86 -4.39 5.27
N ASN A 34 19.17 -5.53 4.63
CA ASN A 34 19.62 -6.75 5.28
C ASN A 34 21.09 -7.12 5.01
N ALA A 35 22.01 -6.14 5.05
CA ALA A 35 23.36 -6.41 5.56
C ALA A 35 23.35 -6.79 7.06
N SER A 36 22.19 -6.74 7.71
CA SER A 36 21.93 -7.36 9.02
C SER A 36 20.48 -7.84 9.12
N LYS A 37 20.27 -9.15 8.88
CA LYS A 37 19.09 -9.99 9.22
C LYS A 37 17.93 -10.06 8.21
N VAL A 38 18.02 -11.07 7.35
CA VAL A 38 16.96 -11.58 6.47
C VAL A 38 15.95 -12.40 7.29
N THR A 39 14.93 -11.74 7.84
CA THR A 39 13.70 -12.33 8.38
C THR A 39 12.65 -11.21 8.45
N ASP A 40 11.34 -11.54 8.44
CA ASP A 40 10.26 -10.60 8.82
C ASP A 40 10.32 -10.34 10.35
N GLU A 41 11.52 -10.01 10.85
CA GLU A 41 11.79 -9.65 12.22
C GLU A 41 11.10 -8.32 12.47
N THR A 42 10.01 -8.36 13.21
CA THR A 42 9.35 -7.14 13.66
C THR A 42 10.31 -6.37 14.56
N PHE A 43 10.60 -5.11 14.22
CA PHE A 43 11.46 -4.25 15.02
C PHE A 43 10.62 -3.49 16.05
N LYS A 44 11.17 -3.25 17.24
CA LYS A 44 10.61 -2.27 18.20
C LYS A 44 11.05 -0.87 17.78
N LEU A 45 10.37 -0.32 16.78
CA LEU A 45 10.52 1.07 16.36
C LEU A 45 9.51 1.96 17.11
N THR A 46 9.73 3.28 17.11
CA THR A 46 8.80 4.24 17.72
C THR A 46 7.46 4.20 16.98
N GLY A 47 6.44 3.62 17.62
CA GLY A 47 5.07 3.71 17.11
C GLY A 47 4.58 5.16 17.09
N ASN A 48 3.52 5.42 16.32
CA ASN A 48 2.94 6.76 16.07
C ASN A 48 3.74 7.71 15.16
N THR A 49 4.81 7.27 14.52
CA THR A 49 5.52 8.08 13.51
C THR A 49 4.91 7.86 12.13
N GLY A 50 4.56 8.94 11.42
CA GLY A 50 3.97 8.90 10.07
C GLY A 50 2.57 9.53 9.98
N SER A 51 2.07 9.71 8.76
CA SER A 51 0.72 10.19 8.52
C SER A 51 -0.29 9.10 8.88
N LEU A 52 -1.14 9.35 9.88
CA LEU A 52 -2.12 8.40 10.44
C LEU A 52 -2.85 7.58 9.37
N ARG A 53 -3.21 8.23 8.26
CA ARG A 53 -3.99 7.70 7.15
C ARG A 53 -3.32 6.54 6.42
N PHE A 54 -1.99 6.43 6.48
CA PHE A 54 -1.18 5.41 5.81
C PHE A 54 -0.69 4.32 6.76
N MET A 55 -0.90 4.48 8.07
CA MET A 55 -0.37 3.55 9.07
C MET A 55 -1.03 2.18 8.95
N ALA A 56 -0.20 1.15 8.90
CA ALA A 56 -0.64 -0.23 9.06
C ALA A 56 -1.32 -0.44 10.43
N PRO A 57 -2.27 -1.39 10.54
CA PRO A 57 -2.98 -1.68 11.78
C PRO A 57 -2.07 -1.90 12.99
N GLU A 58 -0.99 -2.66 12.82
CA GLU A 58 0.00 -2.94 13.85
C GLU A 58 0.76 -1.68 14.29
N VAL A 59 1.11 -0.80 13.35
CA VAL A 59 1.79 0.49 13.63
C VAL A 59 0.85 1.42 14.41
N ALA A 60 -0.41 1.52 13.99
CA ALA A 60 -1.42 2.34 14.66
C ALA A 60 -1.71 1.88 16.10
N LEU A 61 -1.45 0.60 16.40
CA LEU A 61 -1.59 -0.03 17.71
C LEU A 61 -0.27 -0.08 18.51
N ASN A 62 0.82 0.53 18.03
CA ASN A 62 2.15 0.47 18.63
C ASN A 62 2.64 -0.97 18.88
N LYS A 63 2.28 -1.90 18.00
CA LYS A 63 2.79 -3.28 18.00
C LYS A 63 4.11 -3.35 17.23
N PRO A 64 4.94 -4.38 17.47
CA PRO A 64 6.10 -4.64 16.62
C PRO A 64 5.69 -4.71 15.15
N PHE A 65 6.48 -4.11 14.27
CA PHE A 65 6.22 -4.08 12.84
C PHE A 65 7.51 -4.25 12.05
N GLY A 66 7.39 -4.81 10.85
CA GLY A 66 8.49 -5.06 9.93
C GLY A 66 8.22 -4.44 8.56
N PHE A 67 8.89 -4.95 7.54
CA PHE A 67 8.77 -4.46 6.16
C PHE A 67 7.33 -4.57 5.60
N SER A 68 6.54 -5.52 6.09
CA SER A 68 5.12 -5.65 5.74
C SER A 68 4.28 -4.40 6.05
N ALA A 69 4.69 -3.55 7.01
CA ALA A 69 4.03 -2.25 7.26
C ALA A 69 4.33 -1.21 6.18
N ASP A 70 5.51 -1.26 5.56
CA ASP A 70 5.87 -0.41 4.42
C ASP A 70 5.03 -0.81 3.19
N ILE A 71 4.80 -2.11 2.97
CA ILE A 71 3.90 -2.63 1.93
C ILE A 71 2.46 -2.14 2.11
N TYR A 72 1.96 -2.10 3.35
CA TYR A 72 0.63 -1.55 3.64
C TYR A 72 0.53 -0.07 3.25
N SER A 73 1.53 0.72 3.66
CA SER A 73 1.61 2.16 3.37
C SER A 73 1.73 2.41 1.86
N PHE A 74 2.44 1.53 1.16
CA PHE A 74 2.57 1.56 -0.28
C PHE A 74 1.23 1.31 -0.98
N GLY A 75 0.45 0.32 -0.57
CA GLY A 75 -0.89 0.07 -1.13
C GLY A 75 -1.80 1.30 -1.05
N LEU A 76 -1.77 2.02 0.08
CA LEU A 76 -2.54 3.26 0.24
C LEU A 76 -2.00 4.40 -0.62
N THR A 77 -0.68 4.48 -0.81
CA THR A 77 -0.04 5.41 -1.75
C THR A 77 -0.46 5.12 -3.19
N LEU A 78 -0.48 3.85 -3.61
CA LEU A 78 -0.93 3.44 -4.93
C LEU A 78 -2.39 3.83 -5.16
N TRP A 79 -3.26 3.52 -4.21
CA TRP A 79 -4.67 3.93 -4.31
C TRP A 79 -4.81 5.45 -4.41
N GLN A 80 -4.06 6.22 -3.62
CA GLN A 80 -4.07 7.68 -3.70
C GLN A 80 -3.59 8.19 -5.06
N MET A 81 -2.54 7.60 -5.64
CA MET A 81 -2.07 7.99 -6.98
C MET A 81 -3.11 7.68 -8.06
N LEU A 82 -3.78 6.53 -7.96
CA LEU A 82 -4.85 6.15 -8.89
C LEU A 82 -6.04 7.10 -8.78
N LYS A 83 -6.48 7.39 -7.53
CA LYS A 83 -7.67 8.19 -7.23
C LYS A 83 -7.45 9.69 -7.26
N MET A 84 -6.22 10.14 -7.05
CA MET A 84 -5.86 11.54 -6.78
C MET A 84 -6.61 12.12 -5.56
N GLU A 85 -6.93 11.26 -4.59
CA GLU A 85 -7.63 11.60 -3.35
C GLU A 85 -6.84 11.15 -2.13
N VAL A 86 -7.04 11.84 -1.00
CA VAL A 86 -6.41 11.49 0.27
C VAL A 86 -7.13 10.28 0.90
N PRO A 87 -6.42 9.19 1.27
CA PRO A 87 -7.01 8.05 1.94
C PRO A 87 -7.71 8.47 3.23
N PHE A 88 -8.94 8.00 3.39
CA PHE A 88 -9.76 8.21 4.58
C PHE A 88 -10.00 9.70 4.91
N ASP A 89 -10.06 10.60 3.92
CA ASP A 89 -10.01 12.06 4.14
C ASP A 89 -10.96 12.56 5.25
N SER A 90 -12.18 12.02 5.30
CA SER A 90 -13.22 12.34 6.29
C SER A 90 -12.95 11.84 7.72
N ILE A 91 -11.98 10.94 7.94
CA ILE A 91 -11.63 10.43 9.27
C ILE A 91 -10.69 11.41 9.97
N THR A 92 -11.22 12.08 11.00
CA THR A 92 -10.44 12.98 11.86
C THR A 92 -10.15 12.32 13.20
N GLY A 93 -8.89 12.30 13.59
CA GLY A 93 -8.44 11.85 14.90
C GLY A 93 -8.19 10.34 15.01
N ARG A 94 -7.17 10.01 15.81
CA ARG A 94 -6.65 8.66 16.01
C ARG A 94 -7.69 7.66 16.51
N LYS A 95 -8.52 8.04 17.48
CA LYS A 95 -9.52 7.13 18.08
C LYS A 95 -10.52 6.63 17.04
N VAL A 96 -10.99 7.53 16.16
CA VAL A 96 -11.93 7.19 15.08
C VAL A 96 -11.22 6.32 14.03
N PHE A 97 -9.99 6.66 13.65
CA PHE A 97 -9.18 5.85 12.73
C PHE A 97 -8.98 4.43 13.23
N VAL A 98 -8.55 4.26 14.49
CA VAL A 98 -8.37 2.92 15.10
C VAL A 98 -9.69 2.15 15.12
N ASN A 99 -10.81 2.80 15.41
CA ASN A 99 -12.09 2.10 15.40
C ASN A 99 -12.50 1.65 13.99
N LEU A 100 -12.44 2.54 12.99
CA LEU A 100 -12.96 2.26 11.65
C LEU A 100 -11.98 1.42 10.82
N VAL A 101 -10.71 1.81 10.74
CA VAL A 101 -9.73 1.20 9.82
C VAL A 101 -9.12 -0.06 10.43
N VAL A 102 -8.76 0.01 11.71
CA VAL A 102 -8.04 -1.09 12.39
C VAL A 102 -9.01 -2.14 12.90
N LYS A 103 -10.05 -1.75 13.68
CA LYS A 103 -10.98 -2.72 14.28
C LYS A 103 -12.07 -3.19 13.31
N LYS A 104 -12.65 -2.28 12.51
CA LYS A 104 -13.73 -2.60 11.56
C LYS A 104 -13.23 -2.91 10.15
N GLY A 105 -11.93 -2.79 9.88
CA GLY A 105 -11.36 -3.14 8.59
C GLY A 105 -11.76 -2.21 7.44
N ALA A 106 -12.16 -0.96 7.71
CA ALA A 106 -12.49 0.00 6.66
C ALA A 106 -11.29 0.18 5.70
N ARG A 107 -11.57 0.27 4.40
CA ARG A 107 -10.58 0.50 3.33
C ARG A 107 -11.10 1.54 2.35
N PRO A 108 -10.21 2.26 1.63
CA PRO A 108 -10.63 3.18 0.59
C PRO A 108 -11.43 2.45 -0.50
N LYS A 109 -12.44 3.13 -1.05
CA LYS A 109 -13.29 2.54 -2.10
C LYS A 109 -12.55 2.52 -3.43
N PHE A 110 -12.67 1.42 -4.15
CA PHE A 110 -12.24 1.33 -5.54
C PHE A 110 -13.39 1.75 -6.45
N GLU A 111 -13.04 2.42 -7.55
CA GLU A 111 -13.95 2.54 -8.68
C GLU A 111 -14.17 1.16 -9.31
N GLU A 112 -15.40 0.83 -9.67
CA GLU A 112 -15.72 -0.44 -10.34
C GLU A 112 -14.92 -0.62 -11.63
N SER A 113 -14.59 0.50 -12.30
CA SER A 113 -13.80 0.54 -13.53
C SER A 113 -12.33 0.13 -13.37
N TRP A 114 -11.80 0.07 -12.14
CA TRP A 114 -10.40 -0.30 -11.87
C TRP A 114 -10.22 -1.78 -11.52
N GLY A 115 -11.27 -2.59 -11.65
CA GLY A 115 -11.22 -4.01 -11.34
C GLY A 115 -10.11 -4.78 -12.09
N GLY A 116 -9.87 -6.02 -11.64
CA GLY A 116 -8.85 -6.89 -12.20
C GLY A 116 -7.52 -6.80 -11.46
N PRO A 117 -6.42 -7.25 -12.10
CA PRO A 117 -5.17 -7.54 -11.42
C PRO A 117 -4.59 -6.39 -10.58
N LEU A 118 -4.72 -5.13 -11.04
CA LEU A 118 -4.20 -3.96 -10.33
C LEU A 118 -4.96 -3.71 -9.02
N ALA A 119 -6.29 -3.80 -9.05
CA ALA A 119 -7.10 -3.64 -7.84
C ALA A 119 -6.83 -4.77 -6.85
N ASP A 120 -6.62 -6.00 -7.32
CA ASP A 120 -6.31 -7.15 -6.47
C ASP A 120 -4.94 -6.99 -5.80
N LEU A 121 -3.94 -6.50 -6.54
CA LEU A 121 -2.63 -6.14 -6.00
C LEU A 121 -2.74 -5.07 -4.91
N VAL A 122 -3.38 -3.93 -5.19
CA VAL A 122 -3.51 -2.87 -4.18
C VAL A 122 -4.29 -3.36 -2.95
N LYS A 123 -5.30 -4.21 -3.15
CA LYS A 123 -6.06 -4.81 -2.05
C LYS A 123 -5.24 -5.78 -1.20
N SER A 124 -4.32 -6.54 -1.81
CA SER A 124 -3.44 -7.44 -1.07
C SER A 124 -2.42 -6.67 -0.22
N CYS A 125 -1.94 -5.51 -0.70
CA CYS A 125 -1.01 -4.62 0.03
C CYS A 125 -1.48 -4.29 1.44
N TRP A 126 -2.76 -3.93 1.58
CA TRP A 126 -3.33 -3.46 2.83
C TRP A 126 -4.18 -4.50 3.57
N HIS A 127 -3.87 -5.77 3.33
CA HIS A 127 -4.49 -6.87 4.03
C HIS A 127 -4.23 -6.76 5.55
N SER A 128 -5.23 -7.07 6.38
CA SER A 128 -5.12 -6.95 7.85
C SER A 128 -4.08 -7.90 8.45
N ASP A 129 -4.03 -9.13 7.92
CA ASP A 129 -2.97 -10.09 8.18
C ASP A 129 -1.68 -9.69 7.43
N LEU A 130 -0.58 -9.57 8.17
CA LEU A 130 0.73 -9.13 7.67
C LEU A 130 1.30 -10.15 6.68
N MET A 131 1.09 -11.44 6.93
CA MET A 131 1.65 -12.54 6.11
C MET A 131 0.96 -12.70 4.76
N LYS A 132 -0.22 -12.07 4.61
CA LYS A 132 -0.98 -12.07 3.34
C LYS A 132 -0.67 -10.87 2.46
N ARG A 133 0.20 -9.98 2.93
CA ARG A 133 0.65 -8.83 2.13
C ARG A 133 1.71 -9.33 1.14
N PRO A 134 1.72 -8.79 -0.09
CA PRO A 134 2.68 -9.17 -1.11
C PRO A 134 4.11 -8.78 -0.70
N THR A 135 5.09 -9.51 -1.21
CA THR A 135 6.48 -9.04 -1.23
C THR A 135 6.66 -8.03 -2.36
N ALA A 136 7.71 -7.21 -2.29
CA ALA A 136 7.98 -6.20 -3.31
C ALA A 136 8.27 -6.80 -4.72
N THR A 137 8.70 -8.07 -4.77
CA THR A 137 8.88 -8.86 -5.99
C THR A 137 7.60 -9.07 -6.80
N GLN A 138 6.42 -9.07 -6.18
CA GLN A 138 5.16 -9.37 -6.88
C GLN A 138 4.67 -8.22 -7.79
N TYR A 139 5.37 -7.09 -7.83
CA TYR A 139 5.01 -5.90 -8.63
C TYR A 139 5.68 -5.86 -10.01
N GLU A 140 6.74 -6.64 -10.24
CA GLU A 140 7.43 -6.66 -11.54
C GLU A 140 6.51 -7.14 -12.67
N SER A 141 5.62 -8.07 -12.37
CA SER A 141 4.70 -8.65 -13.36
C SER A 141 3.65 -7.67 -13.89
N PHE A 142 3.49 -6.49 -13.28
CA PHE A 142 2.49 -5.50 -13.64
C PHE A 142 3.01 -4.37 -14.53
N GLY A 143 4.32 -4.11 -14.54
CA GLY A 143 4.94 -3.00 -15.27
C GLY A 143 5.57 -3.36 -16.62
N ALA A 144 5.64 -4.66 -16.95
CA ALA A 144 6.37 -5.17 -18.12
C ALA A 144 5.54 -5.30 -19.42
N ALA A 145 4.38 -4.63 -19.52
CA ALA A 145 3.48 -4.70 -20.68
C ALA A 145 3.33 -3.36 -21.41
#